data_AF-A0A060CAF1-F1
#
_entry.id   AF-A0A060CAF1-F1
#
_cell.length_a   1.000
_cell.length_b   1.000
_cell.length_c   1.000
_cell.angle_alpha   90.00
_cell.angle_beta   90.00
_cell.angle_gamma   90.00
#
_symmetry.space_group_name_H-M   'P 1'
#
loop_
_entity.id
_entity.type
_entity.pdbx_description
1 polymer ?
#
loop_
_entity_poly.entity_id
_entity_poly.type
_entity_poly.pdbx_seq_one_letter_code
_entity_poly.pdbx_strand_id
1 'polypeptide(L)'
;WNAGNFGWGADSTQHMIWRLENGELDGVEPRVIVILAGTNNVGNEPKDATRVADEVTQGIQEIVRICQQKAPDAEILLTGILPRNDNPRDPRAAMPTIERINANLERLSDGERVRFVSINNTLADEGGTLRDGMTVDGLHLSLRGYQVWA
;
A
#
# COMPACT_ATOMS: atom_id res chain seq x y z
N TRP A 1 -18.08 7.55 -10.79
CA TRP A 1 -17.77 7.61 -9.35
C TRP A 1 -17.55 9.07 -8.97
N ASN A 2 -17.93 9.50 -7.76
CA ASN A 2 -17.48 10.78 -7.21
C ASN A 2 -16.28 10.48 -6.30
N ALA A 3 -15.07 10.57 -6.85
CA ALA A 3 -13.86 10.12 -6.17
C ALA A 3 -12.97 11.32 -5.78
N GLY A 4 -12.48 11.30 -4.55
CA GLY A 4 -11.40 12.17 -4.07
C GLY A 4 -10.07 11.41 -4.09
N ASN A 5 -8.97 12.12 -4.36
CA ASN A 5 -7.63 11.56 -4.27
C ASN A 5 -6.85 12.28 -3.16
N PHE A 6 -6.50 11.53 -2.12
CA PHE A 6 -5.75 12.00 -0.96
C PHE A 6 -4.33 11.40 -0.91
N GLY A 7 -3.80 11.01 -2.08
CA GLY A 7 -2.44 10.52 -2.22
C GLY A 7 -1.42 11.66 -2.15
N TRP A 8 -0.39 11.48 -1.33
CA TRP A 8 0.77 12.37 -1.26
C TRP A 8 2.03 11.57 -1.58
N GLY A 9 2.85 12.12 -2.48
CA GLY A 9 4.14 11.50 -2.83
C GLY A 9 5.05 11.44 -1.61
N ALA A 10 5.80 10.33 -1.48
CA ALA A 10 6.72 10.06 -0.37
C ALA A 10 6.06 9.87 1.02
N ASP A 11 4.73 9.85 1.13
CA ASP A 11 4.09 9.60 2.42
C ASP A 11 4.43 8.22 2.98
N SER A 12 4.79 8.22 4.26
CA SER A 12 4.88 7.05 5.09
C SER A 12 3.63 6.93 5.96
N THR A 13 3.43 5.78 6.61
CA THR A 13 2.25 5.51 7.44
C THR A 13 1.99 6.60 8.48
N GLN A 14 3.03 7.12 9.14
CA GLN A 14 2.90 8.18 10.15
C GLN A 14 2.41 9.52 9.58
N HIS A 15 2.74 9.84 8.32
CA HIS A 15 2.24 11.07 7.67
C HIS A 15 0.75 10.92 7.36
N MET A 16 0.34 9.75 6.86
CA MET A 16 -1.07 9.44 6.60
C MET A 16 -1.91 9.47 7.88
N ILE A 17 -1.42 8.83 8.95
CA ILE A 17 -2.08 8.87 10.28
C ILE A 17 -2.30 10.32 10.70
N TRP A 18 -1.26 11.15 10.64
CA TRP A 18 -1.37 12.56 10.99
C TRP A 18 -2.43 13.28 10.14
N ARG A 19 -2.43 13.13 8.81
CA ARG A 19 -3.42 13.80 7.94
C ARG A 19 -4.85 13.36 8.24
N LEU A 20 -5.07 12.06 8.45
CA LEU A 20 -6.38 11.52 8.81
C LEU A 20 -6.87 12.08 10.13
N GLU A 21 -6.01 12.16 11.16
CA GLU A 21 -6.34 12.75 12.45
C GLU A 21 -6.58 14.27 12.37
N ASN A 22 -5.95 14.95 11.41
CA ASN A 22 -5.97 16.41 11.25
C ASN A 22 -6.88 16.89 10.10
N GLY A 23 -7.91 16.11 9.77
CA GLY A 23 -9.06 16.60 9.01
C GLY A 23 -9.17 16.14 7.57
N GLU A 24 -8.27 15.29 7.09
CA GLU A 24 -8.33 14.80 5.71
C GLU A 24 -9.63 14.05 5.36
N LEU A 25 -10.19 13.34 6.36
CA LEU A 25 -11.46 12.61 6.20
C LEU A 25 -12.64 13.32 6.88
N ASP A 26 -12.48 14.57 7.32
CA ASP A 26 -13.55 15.30 8.00
C ASP A 26 -14.52 15.90 6.96
N GLY A 27 -15.82 15.82 7.23
CA GLY A 27 -16.86 16.39 6.36
C GLY A 27 -17.08 15.64 5.04
N VAL A 28 -16.51 14.44 4.89
CA VAL A 28 -16.75 13.53 3.76
C VAL A 28 -17.39 12.23 4.24
N GLU A 29 -18.26 11.66 3.42
CA GLU A 29 -18.97 10.40 3.70
C GLU A 29 -18.65 9.36 2.60
N PRO A 30 -17.42 8.82 2.57
CA PRO A 30 -17.05 7.85 1.55
C PRO A 30 -17.82 6.55 1.73
N ARG A 31 -18.31 5.97 0.63
CA ARG A 31 -18.84 4.59 0.63
C ARG A 31 -17.71 3.55 0.56
N VAL A 32 -16.59 3.92 -0.05
CA VAL A 32 -15.41 3.08 -0.22
C VAL A 32 -14.17 3.92 0.03
N ILE A 33 -13.21 3.38 0.79
CA ILE A 33 -11.87 3.94 0.99
C ILE A 33 -10.86 2.94 0.43
N VAL A 34 -10.00 3.39 -0.48
CA VAL A 34 -8.93 2.57 -1.05
C VAL A 34 -7.61 2.98 -0.42
N ILE A 35 -6.87 2.02 0.15
CA ILE A 35 -5.62 2.27 0.87
C ILE A 35 -4.47 1.55 0.15
N LEU A 36 -3.54 2.33 -0.39
CA LEU A 36 -2.20 1.89 -0.83
C LEU A 36 -1.17 2.69 -0.02
N ALA A 37 -0.48 2.03 0.90
CA ALA A 37 0.39 2.70 1.87
C ALA A 37 1.60 1.84 2.24
N GLY A 38 2.65 2.48 2.77
CA GLY A 38 3.74 1.77 3.45
C GLY A 38 5.01 1.56 2.62
N THR A 39 4.98 1.72 1.30
CA THR A 39 6.18 1.49 0.45
C THR A 39 7.39 2.36 0.84
N ASN A 40 7.13 3.60 1.27
CA ASN A 40 8.16 4.55 1.70
C ASN A 40 8.72 4.22 3.10
N ASN A 41 8.01 3.43 3.91
CA ASN A 41 8.51 2.93 5.19
C ASN A 41 9.49 1.76 5.03
N VAL A 42 9.44 1.04 3.90
CA VAL A 42 10.29 -0.14 3.65
C VAL A 42 11.75 0.25 3.42
N GLY A 43 11.98 1.40 2.76
CA GLY A 43 13.31 1.77 2.25
C GLY A 43 13.75 0.89 1.08
N ASN A 44 14.97 1.11 0.59
CA ASN A 44 15.49 0.40 -0.60
C ASN A 44 16.26 -0.89 -0.24
N GLU A 45 16.73 -1.00 0.99
CA GLU A 45 17.52 -2.15 1.49
C GLU A 45 17.22 -2.37 2.99
N PRO A 46 16.05 -2.95 3.32
CA PRO A 46 15.67 -3.20 4.70
C PRO A 46 16.59 -4.23 5.35
N LYS A 47 17.39 -3.80 6.33
CA LYS A 47 18.35 -4.68 7.04
C LYS A 47 17.69 -5.75 7.91
N ASP A 48 16.48 -5.48 8.38
CA ASP A 48 15.68 -6.39 9.20
C ASP A 48 14.26 -6.43 8.63
N ALA A 49 14.05 -7.32 7.66
CA ALA A 49 12.79 -7.45 6.96
C ALA A 49 11.63 -7.79 7.90
N THR A 50 11.90 -8.52 8.99
CA THR A 50 10.87 -8.89 9.98
C THR A 50 10.41 -7.66 10.73
N ARG A 51 11.33 -6.96 11.39
CA ARG A 51 11.00 -5.76 12.19
C ARG A 51 10.36 -4.69 11.33
N VAL A 52 10.93 -4.41 10.15
CA VAL A 52 10.37 -3.40 9.23
C VAL A 52 8.96 -3.80 8.82
N ALA A 53 8.73 -5.06 8.43
CA ALA A 53 7.39 -5.50 8.05
C ALA A 53 6.38 -5.34 9.19
N ASP A 54 6.76 -5.66 10.43
CA ASP A 54 5.88 -5.52 11.59
C ASP A 54 5.53 -4.04 11.86
N GLU A 55 6.52 -3.14 11.80
CA GLU A 55 6.31 -1.70 11.98
C GLU A 55 5.43 -1.09 10.88
N VAL A 56 5.65 -1.44 9.61
CA VAL A 56 4.80 -0.98 8.51
C VAL A 56 3.38 -1.52 8.64
N THR A 57 3.25 -2.81 8.98
CA THR A 57 1.93 -3.45 9.19
C THR A 57 1.15 -2.73 10.29
N GLN A 58 1.78 -2.42 11.42
CA GLN A 58 1.15 -1.69 12.53
C GLN A 58 0.68 -0.30 12.09
N GLY A 59 1.50 0.42 11.33
CA GLY A 59 1.11 1.73 10.79
C GLY A 59 -0.10 1.65 9.85
N ILE A 60 -0.15 0.64 8.98
CA ILE A 60 -1.30 0.43 8.07
C ILE A 60 -2.55 0.01 8.86
N GLN A 61 -2.39 -0.85 9.87
CA GLN A 61 -3.50 -1.25 10.75
C GLN A 61 -4.10 -0.03 11.48
N GLU A 62 -3.26 0.91 11.90
CA GLU A 62 -3.71 2.15 12.52
C GLU A 62 -4.46 3.06 11.54
N ILE A 63 -3.99 3.17 10.29
CA ILE A 63 -4.72 3.88 9.22
C ILE A 63 -6.11 3.26 9.04
N VAL A 64 -6.21 1.92 8.95
CA VAL A 64 -7.50 1.21 8.83
C VAL A 64 -8.39 1.53 10.02
N ARG A 65 -7.86 1.48 11.26
CA ARG A 65 -8.60 1.80 12.48
C ARG A 65 -9.17 3.22 12.46
N ILE A 66 -8.37 4.22 12.07
CA ILE A 66 -8.81 5.62 11.99
C ILE A 66 -9.89 5.79 10.92
N CYS A 67 -9.73 5.16 9.75
CA CYS A 67 -10.74 5.16 8.69
C CYS A 67 -12.07 4.56 9.16
N GLN A 68 -12.06 3.42 9.85
CA GLN A 68 -13.26 2.80 10.41
C GLN A 68 -13.95 3.70 11.45
N GLN A 69 -13.19 4.47 12.22
CA GLN A 69 -13.76 5.39 13.21
C GLN A 69 -14.40 6.62 12.58
N LYS A 70 -13.74 7.21 11.58
CA LYS A 70 -14.21 8.43 10.92
C LYS A 70 -15.28 8.17 9.86
N ALA A 71 -15.28 6.99 9.24
CA ALA A 71 -16.24 6.57 8.22
C ALA A 71 -16.75 5.13 8.50
N PRO A 72 -17.56 4.93 9.55
CA PRO A 72 -17.97 3.59 10.02
C PRO A 72 -18.80 2.79 9.00
N ASP A 73 -19.43 3.47 8.04
CA ASP A 73 -20.23 2.84 6.99
C ASP A 73 -19.43 2.54 5.71
N ALA A 74 -18.17 2.98 5.62
CA ALA A 74 -17.33 2.76 4.46
C ALA A 74 -16.83 1.31 4.39
N GLU A 75 -16.78 0.75 3.19
CA GLU A 75 -15.93 -0.42 2.92
C GLU A 75 -14.49 0.03 2.67
N ILE A 76 -13.52 -0.70 3.20
CA ILE A 76 -12.09 -0.44 3.03
C ILE A 76 -11.53 -1.50 2.08
N LEU A 77 -10.99 -1.04 0.95
CA LEU A 77 -10.17 -1.84 0.05
C LEU A 77 -8.70 -1.59 0.34
N LEU A 78 -8.07 -2.53 1.02
CA LEU A 78 -6.64 -2.52 1.31
C LEU A 78 -5.88 -3.16 0.15
N THR A 79 -5.09 -2.37 -0.54
CA THR A 79 -4.22 -2.87 -1.60
C THR A 79 -2.89 -3.35 -1.02
N GLY A 80 -2.34 -4.43 -1.55
CA GLY A 80 -0.97 -4.83 -1.27
C GLY A 80 0.03 -3.76 -1.74
N ILE A 81 1.12 -3.61 -1.00
CA ILE A 81 2.29 -2.85 -1.45
C ILE A 81 2.77 -3.48 -2.76
N LEU A 82 2.93 -2.65 -3.79
CA LEU A 82 3.31 -3.08 -5.12
C LEU A 82 4.79 -3.53 -5.15
N PRO A 83 5.18 -4.41 -6.09
CA PRO A 83 6.56 -4.86 -6.21
C PRO A 83 7.52 -3.72 -6.52
N ARG A 84 8.76 -3.83 -6.04
CA ARG A 84 9.80 -2.81 -6.21
C ARG A 84 11.10 -3.41 -6.72
N ASN A 85 11.65 -2.79 -7.77
CA ASN A 85 12.95 -3.10 -8.34
C ASN A 85 13.90 -1.90 -8.48
N ASP A 86 13.71 -0.86 -7.67
CA ASP A 86 14.43 0.43 -7.75
C ASP A 86 15.78 0.48 -7.01
N ASN A 87 16.21 -0.63 -6.39
CA ASN A 87 17.54 -0.70 -5.77
C ASN A 87 18.61 -1.00 -6.83
N PRO A 88 19.66 -0.16 -6.97
CA PRO A 88 20.65 -0.29 -8.04
C PRO A 88 21.66 -1.44 -7.84
N ARG A 89 21.79 -2.00 -6.63
CA ARG A 89 22.72 -3.09 -6.31
C ARG A 89 22.04 -4.45 -6.35
N ASP A 90 20.87 -4.52 -5.74
CA ASP A 90 20.01 -5.70 -5.77
C ASP A 90 18.57 -5.22 -6.02
N PRO A 91 18.08 -5.29 -7.26
CA PRO A 91 16.75 -4.80 -7.60
C PRO A 91 15.67 -5.34 -6.66
N ARG A 92 15.76 -6.59 -6.22
CA ARG A 92 14.68 -7.21 -5.43
C ARG A 92 14.87 -7.08 -3.91
N ALA A 93 15.80 -6.26 -3.44
CA ALA A 93 16.13 -6.13 -2.02
C ALA A 93 14.91 -5.82 -1.12
N ALA A 94 13.91 -5.08 -1.62
CA ALA A 94 12.70 -4.76 -0.86
C ALA A 94 11.63 -5.87 -0.88
N MET A 95 11.69 -6.81 -1.83
CA MET A 95 10.62 -7.78 -2.06
C MET A 95 10.32 -8.69 -0.86
N PRO A 96 11.31 -9.26 -0.14
CA PRO A 96 11.02 -10.09 1.03
C PRO A 96 10.25 -9.35 2.13
N THR A 97 10.54 -8.06 2.31
CA THR A 97 9.81 -7.22 3.28
C THR A 97 8.40 -6.90 2.77
N ILE A 98 8.25 -6.55 1.50
CA ILE A 98 6.96 -6.26 0.87
C ILE A 98 6.03 -7.48 0.92
N GLU A 99 6.53 -8.67 0.60
CA GLU A 99 5.77 -9.92 0.65
C GLU A 99 5.30 -10.22 2.07
N ARG A 100 6.18 -10.02 3.07
CA ARG A 100 5.81 -10.21 4.49
C ARG A 100 4.74 -9.23 4.94
N ILE A 101 4.84 -7.96 4.54
CA ILE A 101 3.80 -6.95 4.80
C ILE A 101 2.49 -7.38 4.16
N ASN A 102 2.50 -7.71 2.86
CA ASN A 102 1.28 -8.09 2.13
C ASN A 102 0.60 -9.33 2.72
N ALA A 103 1.38 -10.33 3.16
CA ALA A 103 0.84 -11.48 3.87
C ALA A 103 0.20 -11.10 5.23
N ASN A 104 0.71 -10.07 5.91
CA ASN A 104 0.08 -9.54 7.11
C ASN A 104 -1.20 -8.76 6.77
N LEU A 105 -1.18 -7.92 5.73
CA LEU A 105 -2.33 -7.13 5.28
C LEU A 105 -3.49 -8.00 4.82
N GLU A 106 -3.20 -9.12 4.15
CA GLU A 106 -4.23 -10.11 3.79
C GLU A 106 -4.97 -10.64 5.02
N ARG A 107 -4.27 -10.86 6.13
CA ARG A 107 -4.87 -11.29 7.41
C ARG A 107 -5.68 -10.20 8.13
N LEU A 108 -5.51 -8.93 7.75
CA LEU A 108 -6.35 -7.84 8.24
C LEU A 108 -7.71 -7.79 7.54
N SER A 109 -7.86 -8.47 6.40
CA SER A 109 -9.15 -8.61 5.72
C SER A 109 -10.11 -9.40 6.60
N ASP A 110 -11.28 -8.83 6.89
CA ASP A 110 -12.37 -9.51 7.58
C ASP A 110 -13.37 -10.15 6.60
N GLY A 111 -13.27 -9.83 5.30
CA GLY A 111 -14.16 -10.33 4.25
C GLY A 111 -15.52 -9.62 4.21
N GLU A 112 -15.75 -8.68 5.12
CA GLU A 112 -16.96 -7.89 5.25
C GLU A 112 -16.68 -6.42 4.90
N ARG A 113 -16.07 -5.69 5.84
CA ARG A 113 -15.82 -4.24 5.75
C ARG A 113 -14.39 -3.92 5.34
N VAL A 114 -13.45 -4.83 5.56
CA VAL A 114 -12.05 -4.71 5.11
C VAL A 114 -11.77 -5.85 4.14
N ARG A 115 -11.40 -5.49 2.92
CA ARG A 115 -11.04 -6.43 1.86
C ARG A 115 -9.61 -6.19 1.42
N PHE A 116 -8.84 -7.25 1.28
CA PHE A 116 -7.49 -7.18 0.71
C PHE A 116 -7.51 -7.51 -0.79
N VAL A 117 -6.75 -6.74 -1.58
CA VAL A 117 -6.49 -7.05 -2.99
C VAL A 117 -5.00 -6.90 -3.31
N SER A 118 -4.47 -7.85 -4.07
CA SER A 118 -3.11 -7.78 -4.62
C SER A 118 -3.15 -8.08 -6.11
N ILE A 119 -2.50 -7.21 -6.88
CA ILE A 119 -2.29 -7.37 -8.32
C ILE A 119 -0.83 -7.70 -8.65
N ASN A 120 -0.03 -8.05 -7.64
CA ASN A 120 1.42 -8.18 -7.78
C ASN A 120 1.81 -9.24 -8.83
N ASN A 121 1.02 -10.31 -8.97
CA ASN A 121 1.25 -11.35 -9.99
C ASN A 121 1.07 -10.84 -11.44
N THR A 122 0.36 -9.73 -11.63
CA THR A 122 0.20 -9.07 -12.92
C THR A 122 1.33 -8.05 -13.16
N LEU A 123 1.85 -7.42 -12.11
CA LEU A 123 2.94 -6.43 -12.21
C LEU A 123 4.33 -7.07 -12.26
N ALA A 124 4.51 -8.21 -11.63
CA ALA A 124 5.79 -8.92 -11.50
C ALA A 124 5.65 -10.42 -11.84
N ASP A 125 6.79 -11.08 -12.03
CA ASP A 125 6.89 -12.54 -12.08
C ASP A 125 6.89 -13.16 -10.67
N GLU A 126 6.93 -14.50 -10.60
CA GLU A 126 6.96 -15.25 -9.34
C GLU A 126 8.20 -14.95 -8.48
N GLY A 127 9.27 -14.42 -9.09
CA GLY A 127 10.50 -14.04 -8.41
C GLY A 127 10.49 -12.61 -7.88
N GLY A 128 9.41 -11.84 -8.06
CA GLY A 128 9.32 -10.43 -7.68
C GLY A 128 10.00 -9.46 -8.65
N THR A 129 10.30 -9.92 -9.87
CA THR A 129 10.83 -9.06 -10.94
C THR A 129 9.67 -8.41 -11.68
N LEU A 130 9.65 -7.08 -11.69
CA LEU A 130 8.68 -6.27 -12.43
C LEU A 130 8.75 -6.60 -13.92
N ARG A 131 7.57 -6.77 -14.51
CA ARG A 131 7.44 -7.02 -15.94
C ARG A 131 7.74 -5.74 -16.73
N ASP A 132 8.29 -5.91 -17.92
CA ASP A 132 8.68 -4.81 -18.79
C ASP A 132 7.55 -3.80 -19.03
N GLY A 133 7.87 -2.53 -18.79
CA GLY A 133 6.97 -1.41 -18.98
C GLY A 133 5.87 -1.28 -17.93
N MET A 134 5.91 -2.02 -16.81
CA MET A 134 4.97 -1.81 -15.69
C MET A 134 5.33 -0.61 -14.83
N THR A 135 6.62 -0.28 -14.72
CA THR A 135 7.12 0.89 -13.98
C THR A 135 8.01 1.76 -14.86
N VAL A 136 8.22 3.00 -14.42
CA VAL A 136 9.15 3.95 -15.08
C VAL A 136 10.56 3.86 -14.52
N ASP A 137 10.70 3.53 -13.24
CA ASP A 137 11.97 3.59 -12.50
C ASP A 137 12.16 2.42 -11.52
N GLY A 138 11.37 1.35 -11.67
CA GLY A 138 11.38 0.23 -10.73
C GLY A 138 10.51 0.45 -9.49
N LEU A 139 9.84 1.59 -9.34
CA LEU A 139 8.97 1.90 -8.21
C LEU A 139 7.61 2.48 -8.66
N HIS A 140 7.64 3.56 -9.43
CA HIS A 140 6.44 4.26 -9.88
C HIS A 140 5.84 3.56 -11.10
N LEU A 141 4.53 3.30 -11.07
CA LEU A 141 3.82 2.69 -12.20
C LEU A 141 3.93 3.57 -13.45
N SER A 142 4.11 2.91 -14.60
CA SER A 142 3.92 3.56 -15.90
C SER A 142 2.43 3.73 -16.20
N LEU A 143 2.09 4.39 -17.31
CA LEU A 143 0.70 4.41 -17.80
C LEU A 143 0.12 3.00 -17.97
N ARG A 144 0.91 2.06 -18.50
CA ARG A 144 0.50 0.66 -18.64
C ARG A 144 0.31 -0.01 -17.28
N GLY A 145 1.20 0.25 -16.33
CA GLY A 145 1.08 -0.24 -14.96
C GLY A 145 -0.20 0.24 -14.29
N TYR A 146 -0.53 1.53 -14.43
CA TYR A 146 -1.79 2.09 -13.92
C TYR A 146 -3.03 1.50 -14.60
N GLN A 147 -3.00 1.21 -15.90
CA GLN A 147 -4.10 0.54 -16.59
C GLN A 147 -4.35 -0.89 -16.10
N VAL A 148 -3.30 -1.59 -15.65
CA VAL A 148 -3.41 -2.91 -15.02
C VAL A 148 -3.96 -2.82 -13.60
N TRP A 149 -3.67 -1.72 -12.90
CA TRP A 149 -4.12 -1.51 -11.52
C TRP A 149 -5.55 -1.04 -11.38
N ALA A 150 -6.06 -0.30 -12.37
CA ALA A 150 -7.39 0.31 -12.36
C ALA A 150 -8.54 -0.67 -12.63
#